data_AF-A0AAW5MZ27-F1
#
_entry.id   AF-A0AAW5MZ27-F1
#
_cell.length_a   1.000
_cell.length_b   1.000
_cell.length_c   1.000
_cell.angle_alpha   90.00
_cell.angle_beta   90.00
_cell.angle_gamma   90.00
#
_symmetry.space_group_name_H-M   'P 1'
#
loop_
_entity.id
_entity.type
_entity.pdbx_description
1 polymer ?
#
loop_
_entity_poly.entity_id
_entity_poly.type
_entity_poly.pdbx_seq_one_letter_code
_entity_poly.pdbx_strand_id
1 'polypeptide(L)'
;MNTNHIYFVSGIDTDAGKSYCTAWLAKELTGEGHRVITQKFIQTGNVGHSEDIDLHRRIMGTGYLPEDREGLTMPEIFSYPCSPHLAARIDGRPIDFDKIERATLELARRYDRVLVEGAGGLMVPLTEDFLTIDYVAQKHYPLVFVTSGKLGSINHTLLSFEAIRSRNIVLDTVLYNLYPPVKDTTIQEDTQEYIGRYLEKYFPGTRFLTVPAIR
;
A
#
# COMPACT_ATOMS: atom_id res chain seq x y z
N MET A 1 -8.03 14.56 -14.98
CA MET A 1 -6.64 14.91 -14.61
C MET A 1 -5.79 13.67 -14.83
N ASN A 2 -4.53 13.81 -15.24
CA ASN A 2 -3.64 12.65 -15.37
C ASN A 2 -3.35 12.11 -13.96
N THR A 3 -3.74 10.87 -13.66
CA THR A 3 -3.55 10.22 -12.35
C THR A 3 -2.41 9.21 -12.36
N ASN A 4 -1.61 9.15 -13.43
CA ASN A 4 -0.51 8.18 -13.58
C ASN A 4 0.64 8.35 -12.56
N HIS A 5 0.56 9.34 -11.68
CA HIS A 5 1.51 9.55 -10.59
C HIS A 5 0.93 9.25 -9.19
N ILE A 6 -0.29 8.74 -9.12
CA ILE A 6 -0.94 8.24 -7.91
C ILE A 6 -0.85 6.72 -7.94
N TYR A 7 -0.12 6.14 -6.99
CA TYR A 7 0.10 4.71 -6.88
C TYR A 7 -0.66 4.17 -5.68
N PHE A 8 -1.36 3.06 -5.85
CA PHE A 8 -1.95 2.36 -4.73
C PHE A 8 -0.98 1.32 -4.20
N VAL A 9 -0.74 1.28 -2.89
CA VAL A 9 0.10 0.27 -2.25
C VAL A 9 -0.78 -0.74 -1.53
N SER A 10 -0.68 -2.00 -1.92
CA SER A 10 -1.36 -3.13 -1.26
C SER A 10 -0.38 -4.28 -1.05
N GLY A 11 -0.83 -5.41 -0.51
CA GLY A 11 0.03 -6.57 -0.31
C GLY A 11 -0.74 -7.85 -0.07
N ILE A 12 0.02 -8.93 0.13
CA ILE A 12 -0.54 -10.29 0.32
C ILE A 12 -1.42 -10.42 1.57
N ASP A 13 -1.17 -9.62 2.61
CA ASP A 13 -1.99 -9.55 3.83
C ASP A 13 -1.68 -8.30 4.67
N THR A 14 -2.27 -8.22 5.86
CA THR A 14 -2.07 -7.12 6.83
C THR A 14 -0.61 -6.96 7.23
N ASP A 15 0.06 -8.06 7.57
CA ASP A 15 1.41 -8.08 8.14
C ASP A 15 2.52 -8.28 7.10
N ALA A 16 2.21 -8.12 5.81
CA ALA A 16 3.18 -8.19 4.73
C ALA A 16 4.28 -7.09 4.81
N GLY A 17 4.08 -6.09 5.67
CA GLY A 17 4.99 -4.94 5.84
C GLY A 17 4.71 -3.79 4.88
N LYS A 18 3.44 -3.55 4.53
CA LYS A 18 3.02 -2.46 3.62
C LYS A 18 3.55 -1.11 4.08
N SER A 19 3.27 -0.71 5.31
CA SER A 19 3.68 0.57 5.90
C SER A 19 5.18 0.80 5.82
N TYR A 20 5.95 -0.25 6.07
CA TYR A 20 7.41 -0.21 5.93
C TYR A 20 7.83 0.00 4.47
N CYS A 21 7.28 -0.81 3.55
CA CYS A 21 7.60 -0.77 2.13
C CYS A 21 7.15 0.54 1.47
N THR A 22 5.98 1.07 1.83
CA THR A 22 5.47 2.38 1.40
C THR A 22 6.44 3.48 1.77
N ALA A 23 6.87 3.50 3.03
CA ALA A 23 7.80 4.51 3.53
C ALA A 23 9.19 4.42 2.90
N TRP A 24 9.71 3.19 2.76
CA TRP A 24 10.99 2.94 2.11
C TRP A 24 10.95 3.40 0.65
N LEU A 25 9.93 3.00 -0.11
CA LEU A 25 9.78 3.42 -1.51
C LEU A 25 9.65 4.94 -1.62
N ALA A 26 8.89 5.58 -0.72
CA ALA A 26 8.78 7.04 -0.70
C ALA A 26 10.14 7.71 -0.45
N LYS A 27 10.96 7.15 0.44
CA LYS A 27 12.32 7.63 0.73
C LYS A 27 13.24 7.49 -0.47
N GLU A 28 13.26 6.33 -1.12
CA GLU A 28 14.08 6.09 -2.31
C GLU A 28 13.72 7.06 -3.44
N LEU A 29 12.42 7.17 -3.76
CA LEU A 29 11.93 8.10 -4.79
C LEU A 29 12.23 9.58 -4.44
N THR A 30 12.23 9.94 -3.16
CA THR A 30 12.66 11.27 -2.70
C THR A 30 14.18 11.47 -2.91
N GLY A 31 14.98 10.44 -2.65
CA GLY A 31 16.42 10.43 -2.93
C GLY A 31 16.76 10.55 -4.42
N GLU A 32 15.86 10.07 -5.29
CA GLU A 32 15.90 10.26 -6.75
C GLU A 32 15.46 11.67 -7.19
N GLY A 33 15.06 12.54 -6.26
CA GLY A 33 14.69 13.93 -6.53
C GLY A 33 13.21 14.18 -6.79
N HIS A 34 12.34 13.18 -6.62
CA HIS A 34 10.89 13.38 -6.71
C HIS A 34 10.33 13.99 -5.42
N ARG A 35 9.33 14.88 -5.54
CA ARG A 35 8.50 15.25 -4.38
C ARG A 35 7.47 14.15 -4.15
N VAL A 36 7.65 13.39 -3.07
CA VAL A 36 6.80 12.24 -2.75
C VAL A 36 6.04 12.45 -1.46
N ILE A 37 4.77 12.06 -1.44
CA ILE A 37 3.96 12.01 -0.23
C ILE A 37 3.29 10.65 -0.10
N THR A 38 3.12 10.21 1.15
CA THR A 38 2.39 8.99 1.49
C THR A 38 1.05 9.35 2.15
N GLN A 39 0.02 8.58 1.82
CA GLN A 39 -1.33 8.70 2.37
C GLN A 39 -1.80 7.32 2.85
N LYS A 40 -2.30 7.21 4.06
CA LYS A 40 -3.09 6.06 4.54
C LYS A 40 -4.55 6.42 4.36
N PHE A 41 -5.16 5.93 3.28
CA PHE A 41 -6.53 6.37 2.91
C PHE A 41 -7.58 6.03 3.98
N ILE A 42 -7.37 4.92 4.70
CA ILE A 42 -8.21 4.43 5.79
C ILE A 42 -7.28 3.81 6.86
N GLN A 43 -7.30 4.38 8.05
CA GLN A 43 -6.69 3.82 9.27
C GLN A 43 -7.79 3.21 10.13
N THR A 44 -7.50 2.05 10.72
CA THR A 44 -8.37 1.40 11.71
C THR A 44 -7.57 1.12 12.97
N GLY A 45 -8.18 1.20 14.15
CA GLY A 45 -7.52 0.95 15.42
C GLY A 45 -6.87 2.17 16.08
N ASN A 46 -7.17 3.39 15.60
CA ASN A 46 -6.59 4.62 16.13
C ASN A 46 -7.66 5.70 16.31
N VAL A 47 -7.31 6.75 17.06
CA VAL A 47 -8.12 7.96 17.22
C VAL A 47 -7.23 9.17 16.98
N GLY A 48 -7.60 10.02 16.04
CA GLY A 48 -6.95 11.31 15.75
C GLY A 48 -5.52 11.24 15.18
N HIS A 49 -4.97 10.05 14.96
CA HIS A 49 -3.66 9.83 14.34
C HIS A 49 -3.64 8.51 13.55
N SER A 50 -2.63 8.34 12.71
CA SER A 50 -2.36 7.10 11.97
C SER A 50 -0.94 6.63 12.29
N GLU A 51 -0.84 5.45 12.93
CA GLU A 51 0.45 4.83 13.23
C GLU A 51 1.24 4.48 11.96
N ASP A 52 0.54 4.22 10.85
CA ASP A 52 1.17 3.99 9.55
C ASP A 52 1.81 5.29 9.02
N ILE A 53 1.11 6.42 9.09
CA ILE A 53 1.70 7.73 8.76
C ILE A 53 2.87 8.07 9.70
N ASP A 54 2.75 7.80 11.00
CA ASP A 54 3.85 7.99 11.95
C ASP A 54 5.10 7.20 11.54
N LEU A 55 4.92 5.94 11.15
CA LEU A 55 6.00 5.11 10.64
C LEU A 55 6.56 5.66 9.33
N HIS A 56 5.70 6.12 8.41
CA HIS A 56 6.13 6.71 7.15
C HIS A 56 7.04 7.90 7.38
N ARG A 57 6.63 8.86 8.22
CA ARG A 57 7.42 10.06 8.53
C ARG A 57 8.73 9.72 9.23
N ARG A 58 8.74 8.70 10.09
CA ARG A 58 9.95 8.22 10.76
C ARG A 58 10.98 7.66 9.77
N ILE A 59 10.57 6.73 8.90
CA ILE A 59 11.48 6.09 7.93
C ILE A 59 11.98 7.10 6.89
N MET A 60 11.07 7.96 6.40
CA MET A 60 11.41 9.04 5.47
C MET A 60 12.31 10.12 6.10
N GLY A 61 12.34 10.25 7.44
CA GLY A 61 13.13 11.26 8.14
C GLY A 61 12.61 12.68 7.97
N THR A 62 11.31 12.83 7.67
CA THR A 62 10.69 14.13 7.34
C THR A 62 10.05 14.82 8.55
N GLY A 63 9.67 14.05 9.57
CA GLY A 63 8.79 14.54 10.63
C GLY A 63 7.37 14.80 10.12
N TYR A 64 6.49 15.31 10.97
CA TYR A 64 5.12 15.66 10.57
C TYR A 64 5.09 16.81 9.57
N LEU A 65 4.37 16.60 8.47
CA LEU A 65 4.18 17.58 7.40
C LEU A 65 2.91 18.41 7.63
N PRO A 66 2.77 19.60 7.00
CA PRO A 66 1.53 20.37 7.02
C PRO A 66 0.31 19.54 6.59
N GLU A 67 0.46 18.71 5.57
CA GLU A 67 -0.58 17.81 5.02
C GLU A 67 -1.09 16.81 6.05
N ASP A 68 -0.23 16.37 6.99
CA ASP A 68 -0.63 15.48 8.08
C ASP A 68 -1.57 16.21 9.06
N ARG A 69 -1.29 17.49 9.34
CA ARG A 69 -2.12 18.34 10.22
C ARG A 69 -3.42 18.79 9.55
N GLU A 70 -3.40 18.96 8.23
CA GLU A 70 -4.59 19.21 7.41
C GLU A 70 -5.50 17.97 7.30
N GLY A 71 -5.03 16.79 7.70
CA GLY A 71 -5.76 15.53 7.59
C GLY A 71 -5.81 14.95 6.18
N LEU A 72 -4.94 15.42 5.27
CA LEU A 72 -4.91 14.95 3.88
C LEU A 72 -4.27 13.55 3.76
N THR A 73 -3.31 13.23 4.62
CA THR A 73 -2.56 11.96 4.56
C THR A 73 -3.24 10.84 5.32
N MET A 74 -4.24 11.14 6.14
CA MET A 74 -5.03 10.18 6.92
C MET A 74 -6.50 10.61 6.97
N PRO A 75 -7.18 10.70 5.80
CA PRO A 75 -8.51 11.30 5.71
C PRO A 75 -9.57 10.50 6.49
N GLU A 76 -9.47 9.19 6.59
CA GLU A 76 -10.42 8.36 7.33
C GLU A 76 -9.72 7.56 8.43
N ILE A 77 -10.15 7.76 9.68
CA ILE A 77 -9.63 7.06 10.87
C ILE A 77 -10.80 6.46 11.63
N PHE A 78 -10.72 5.17 11.93
CA PHE A 78 -11.71 4.41 12.69
C PHE A 78 -11.11 3.81 13.95
N SER A 79 -11.92 3.72 15.00
CA SER A 79 -11.45 3.44 16.35
C SER A 79 -11.03 1.98 16.59
N TYR A 80 -11.69 1.03 15.91
CA TYR A 80 -11.53 -0.40 16.19
C TYR A 80 -10.59 -1.10 15.18
N PRO A 81 -9.60 -1.91 15.63
CA PRO A 81 -8.61 -2.54 14.77
C PRO A 81 -9.21 -3.76 14.04
N CYS A 82 -9.94 -3.51 12.97
CA CYS A 82 -10.55 -4.55 12.14
C CYS A 82 -10.64 -4.09 10.68
N SER A 83 -11.20 -4.91 9.79
CA SER A 83 -11.43 -4.52 8.40
C SER A 83 -12.26 -3.22 8.29
N PRO A 84 -11.98 -2.35 7.31
CA PRO A 84 -12.66 -1.05 7.17
C PRO A 84 -14.19 -1.09 7.24
N HIS A 85 -14.84 -2.03 6.53
CA HIS A 85 -16.31 -2.13 6.56
C HIS A 85 -16.89 -2.38 7.97
N LEU A 86 -16.19 -3.17 8.79
CA LEU A 86 -16.60 -3.48 10.15
C LEU A 86 -16.29 -2.30 11.08
N ALA A 87 -15.14 -1.66 10.89
CA ALA A 87 -14.75 -0.48 11.67
C ALA A 87 -15.75 0.67 11.47
N ALA A 88 -16.19 0.88 10.23
CA ALA A 88 -17.25 1.83 9.89
C ALA A 88 -18.58 1.53 10.60
N ARG A 89 -19.00 0.26 10.65
CA ARG A 89 -20.18 -0.17 11.42
C ARG A 89 -20.03 0.09 12.92
N ILE A 90 -18.90 -0.27 13.51
CA ILE A 90 -18.63 -0.11 14.95
C ILE A 90 -18.67 1.36 15.34
N ASP A 91 -18.04 2.23 14.54
CA ASP A 91 -18.03 3.68 14.77
C ASP A 91 -19.35 4.36 14.36
N GLY A 92 -20.32 3.61 13.82
CA GLY A 92 -21.64 4.12 13.45
C GLY A 92 -21.63 5.11 12.29
N ARG A 93 -20.60 5.09 11.43
CA ARG A 93 -20.46 6.03 10.30
C ARG A 93 -19.87 5.34 9.06
N PRO A 94 -20.35 5.63 7.85
CA PRO A 94 -19.75 5.07 6.64
C PRO A 94 -18.35 5.66 6.38
N ILE A 95 -17.59 4.99 5.51
CA ILE A 95 -16.36 5.54 4.92
C ILE A 95 -16.74 6.66 3.93
N ASP A 96 -16.15 7.84 4.10
CA ASP A 96 -16.34 8.96 3.18
C ASP A 96 -15.31 8.87 2.02
N PHE A 97 -15.69 8.18 0.95
CA PHE A 97 -14.85 8.03 -0.24
C PHE A 97 -14.60 9.36 -0.97
N ASP A 98 -15.52 10.32 -0.88
CA ASP A 98 -15.33 11.62 -1.52
C ASP A 98 -14.30 12.46 -0.76
N LYS A 99 -14.24 12.34 0.58
CA LYS A 99 -13.18 12.95 1.38
C LYS A 99 -11.82 12.35 1.08
N ILE A 100 -11.73 11.02 0.94
CA ILE A 100 -10.51 10.35 0.49
C ILE A 100 -10.09 10.92 -0.87
N GLU A 101 -11.00 10.96 -1.84
CA GLU A 101 -10.71 11.46 -3.19
C GLU A 101 -10.21 12.91 -3.16
N ARG A 102 -10.91 13.81 -2.47
CA ARG A 102 -10.51 15.22 -2.35
C ARG A 102 -9.11 15.34 -1.76
N ALA A 103 -8.81 14.56 -0.71
CA ALA A 103 -7.49 14.55 -0.10
C ALA A 103 -6.42 14.03 -1.06
N THR A 104 -6.66 12.90 -1.72
CA THR A 104 -5.72 12.31 -2.69
C THR A 104 -5.44 13.25 -3.86
N LEU A 105 -6.46 13.91 -4.42
CA LEU A 105 -6.30 14.85 -5.52
C LEU A 105 -5.55 16.11 -5.11
N GLU A 106 -5.77 16.62 -3.89
CA GLU A 106 -5.02 17.76 -3.38
C GLU A 106 -3.55 17.41 -3.15
N LEU A 107 -3.26 16.22 -2.62
CA LEU A 107 -1.89 15.71 -2.53
C LEU A 107 -1.25 15.56 -3.93
N ALA A 108 -1.99 15.01 -4.90
CA ALA A 108 -1.52 14.83 -6.27
C ALA A 108 -1.28 16.14 -7.03
N ARG A 109 -1.88 17.25 -6.57
CA ARG A 109 -1.61 18.61 -7.06
C ARG A 109 -0.31 19.17 -6.49
N ARG A 110 0.06 18.79 -5.26
CA ARG A 110 1.23 19.31 -4.53
C ARG A 110 2.51 18.52 -4.79
N TYR A 111 2.39 17.21 -5.06
CA TYR A 111 3.51 16.28 -5.14
C TYR A 111 3.62 15.60 -6.51
N ASP A 112 4.84 15.22 -6.87
CA ASP A 112 5.13 14.53 -8.14
C ASP A 112 4.72 13.06 -8.10
N ARG A 113 4.64 12.47 -6.89
CA ARG A 113 4.20 11.09 -6.64
C ARG A 113 3.38 11.02 -5.35
N VAL A 114 2.24 10.33 -5.39
CA VAL A 114 1.42 10.03 -4.21
C VAL A 114 1.36 8.52 -4.03
N LEU A 115 1.82 8.02 -2.89
CA LEU A 115 1.68 6.61 -2.52
C LEU A 115 0.49 6.46 -1.56
N VAL A 116 -0.62 5.91 -2.06
CA VAL A 116 -1.85 5.67 -1.31
C VAL A 116 -1.84 4.25 -0.77
N GLU A 117 -1.57 4.10 0.52
CA GLU A 117 -1.53 2.81 1.18
C GLU A 117 -2.93 2.31 1.57
N GLY A 118 -3.21 1.06 1.18
CA GLY A 118 -4.41 0.33 1.55
C GLY A 118 -4.40 -0.27 2.97
N ALA A 119 -5.58 -0.68 3.44
CA ALA A 119 -5.77 -1.38 4.70
C ALA A 119 -5.96 -2.89 4.44
N GLY A 120 -5.07 -3.71 5.00
CA GLY A 120 -5.08 -5.17 4.76
C GLY A 120 -4.64 -5.55 3.34
N GLY A 121 -5.25 -6.58 2.75
CA GLY A 121 -4.97 -7.06 1.40
C GLY A 121 -5.99 -6.59 0.35
N LEU A 122 -5.77 -6.97 -0.91
CA LEU A 122 -6.60 -6.54 -2.06
C LEU A 122 -8.09 -6.91 -1.94
N MET A 123 -8.40 -8.07 -1.36
CA MET A 123 -9.79 -8.56 -1.23
C MET A 123 -10.45 -8.11 0.08
N VAL A 124 -9.83 -7.18 0.82
CA VAL A 124 -10.44 -6.67 2.07
C VAL A 124 -11.63 -5.78 1.73
N PRO A 125 -12.78 -5.98 2.41
CA PRO A 125 -13.97 -5.17 2.21
C PRO A 125 -13.82 -3.74 2.77
N LEU A 126 -14.11 -2.78 1.91
CA LEU A 126 -14.33 -1.38 2.28
C LEU A 126 -15.80 -1.17 2.67
N THR A 127 -16.71 -1.77 1.93
CA THR A 127 -18.13 -1.90 2.31
C THR A 127 -18.57 -3.36 2.15
N GLU A 128 -19.84 -3.67 2.40
CA GLU A 128 -20.39 -5.02 2.18
C GLU A 128 -20.30 -5.46 0.70
N ASP A 129 -20.38 -4.50 -0.25
CA ASP A 129 -20.44 -4.77 -1.69
C ASP A 129 -19.23 -4.21 -2.45
N PHE A 130 -18.19 -3.76 -1.75
CA PHE A 130 -17.06 -3.06 -2.37
C PHE A 130 -15.72 -3.41 -1.71
N LEU A 131 -14.81 -4.00 -2.49
CA LEU A 131 -13.49 -4.41 -2.02
C LEU A 131 -12.41 -3.40 -2.39
N THR A 132 -11.28 -3.45 -1.68
CA THR A 132 -10.10 -2.63 -1.98
C THR A 132 -9.67 -2.76 -3.43
N ILE A 133 -9.66 -3.98 -3.99
CA ILE A 133 -9.26 -4.22 -5.37
C ILE A 133 -10.21 -3.57 -6.39
N ASP A 134 -11.50 -3.44 -6.05
CA ASP A 134 -12.48 -2.80 -6.91
C ASP A 134 -12.28 -1.28 -6.89
N TYR A 135 -11.90 -0.71 -5.74
CA TYR A 135 -11.45 0.69 -5.65
C TYR A 135 -10.24 0.96 -6.53
N VAL A 136 -9.21 0.10 -6.47
CA VAL A 136 -8.00 0.25 -7.31
C VAL A 136 -8.36 0.19 -8.79
N ALA A 137 -9.20 -0.78 -9.19
CA ALA A 137 -9.65 -0.93 -10.57
C ALA A 137 -10.46 0.29 -11.06
N GLN A 138 -11.44 0.77 -10.27
CA GLN A 138 -12.25 1.95 -10.63
C GLN A 138 -11.41 3.22 -10.79
N LYS A 139 -10.40 3.41 -9.92
CA LYS A 139 -9.51 4.57 -9.96
C LYS A 139 -8.43 4.48 -11.02
N HIS A 140 -8.22 3.30 -11.61
CA HIS A 140 -7.15 3.03 -12.57
C HIS A 140 -5.76 3.40 -12.01
N TYR A 141 -5.57 3.26 -10.70
CA TYR A 141 -4.26 3.52 -10.09
C TYR A 141 -3.30 2.38 -10.41
N PRO A 142 -2.07 2.67 -10.88
CA PRO A 142 -1.02 1.68 -10.91
C PRO A 142 -0.78 1.11 -9.51
N LEU A 143 -0.63 -0.21 -9.43
CA LEU A 143 -0.50 -0.93 -8.18
C LEU A 143 0.98 -1.19 -7.86
N VAL A 144 1.37 -0.82 -6.65
CA VAL A 144 2.57 -1.31 -5.96
C VAL A 144 2.14 -2.43 -5.02
N PHE A 145 2.67 -3.63 -5.22
CA PHE A 145 2.24 -4.82 -4.49
C PHE A 145 3.36 -5.36 -3.59
N VAL A 146 3.08 -5.46 -2.29
CA VAL A 146 4.02 -5.93 -1.28
C VAL A 146 3.84 -7.42 -1.02
N THR A 147 4.93 -8.16 -1.17
CA THR A 147 5.03 -9.58 -0.83
C THR A 147 6.25 -9.83 0.07
N SER A 148 6.41 -11.04 0.59
CA SER A 148 7.51 -11.41 1.49
C SER A 148 7.90 -12.87 1.35
N GLY A 149 9.02 -13.26 1.97
CA GLY A 149 9.55 -14.64 1.92
C GLY A 149 9.00 -15.62 2.94
N LYS A 150 7.83 -15.35 3.53
CA LYS A 150 7.23 -16.28 4.51
C LYS A 150 6.64 -17.51 3.84
N LEU A 151 6.58 -18.63 4.54
CA LEU A 151 5.90 -19.83 4.05
C LEU A 151 4.44 -19.50 3.67
N GLY A 152 4.01 -19.95 2.49
CA GLY A 152 2.68 -19.67 1.94
C GLY A 152 2.56 -18.36 1.12
N SER A 153 3.56 -17.48 1.19
CA SER A 153 3.58 -16.21 0.43
C SER A 153 3.47 -16.39 -1.08
N ILE A 154 4.05 -17.45 -1.66
CA ILE A 154 3.92 -17.77 -3.09
C ILE A 154 2.45 -17.88 -3.45
N ASN A 155 1.67 -18.70 -2.72
CA ASN A 155 0.25 -18.88 -2.98
C ASN A 155 -0.51 -17.55 -2.89
N HIS A 156 -0.32 -16.78 -1.82
CA HIS A 156 -1.00 -15.50 -1.66
C HIS A 156 -0.63 -14.49 -2.74
N THR A 157 0.65 -14.48 -3.17
CA THR A 157 1.15 -13.62 -4.25
C THR A 157 0.50 -14.00 -5.57
N LEU A 158 0.52 -15.28 -5.95
CA LEU A 158 -0.04 -15.72 -7.22
C LEU A 158 -1.57 -15.55 -7.28
N LEU A 159 -2.29 -15.84 -6.19
CA LEU A 159 -3.74 -15.56 -6.13
C LEU A 159 -4.03 -14.06 -6.27
N SER A 160 -3.19 -13.21 -5.68
CA SER A 160 -3.30 -11.76 -5.84
C SER A 160 -3.03 -11.33 -7.28
N PHE A 161 -2.02 -11.91 -7.93
CA PHE A 161 -1.71 -11.66 -9.35
C PHE A 161 -2.86 -12.06 -10.28
N GLU A 162 -3.51 -13.20 -10.04
CA GLU A 162 -4.72 -13.59 -10.78
C GLU A 162 -5.85 -12.57 -10.59
N ALA A 163 -6.07 -12.09 -9.36
CA ALA A 163 -7.07 -11.08 -9.05
C ALA A 163 -6.77 -9.71 -9.69
N ILE A 164 -5.50 -9.31 -9.74
CA ILE A 164 -5.00 -8.10 -10.41
C ILE A 164 -5.24 -8.19 -11.92
N ARG A 165 -4.82 -9.31 -12.54
CA ARG A 165 -4.94 -9.52 -13.98
C ARG A 165 -6.40 -9.57 -14.44
N SER A 166 -7.26 -10.27 -13.69
CA SER A 166 -8.69 -10.37 -14.00
C SER A 166 -9.43 -9.03 -13.99
N ARG A 167 -8.87 -8.00 -13.32
CA ARG A 167 -9.39 -6.64 -13.26
C ARG A 167 -8.63 -5.65 -14.13
N ASN A 168 -7.69 -6.10 -14.97
CA ASN A 168 -6.83 -5.25 -15.81
C ASN A 168 -6.09 -4.15 -15.01
N ILE A 169 -5.75 -4.44 -13.76
CA ILE A 169 -4.97 -3.49 -12.94
C ILE A 169 -3.52 -3.51 -13.41
N VAL A 170 -2.95 -2.33 -13.67
CA VAL A 170 -1.54 -2.18 -14.00
C VAL A 170 -0.71 -2.48 -12.75
N LEU A 171 -0.01 -3.62 -12.74
CA LEU A 171 0.97 -3.93 -11.70
C LEU A 171 2.29 -3.21 -12.03
N ASP A 172 2.52 -2.06 -11.39
CA ASP A 172 3.69 -1.23 -11.67
C ASP A 172 4.94 -1.80 -11.02
N THR A 173 4.84 -2.17 -9.74
CA THR A 173 5.98 -2.63 -8.95
C THR A 173 5.58 -3.73 -7.98
N VAL A 174 6.42 -4.74 -7.83
CA VAL A 174 6.39 -5.68 -6.70
C VAL A 174 7.54 -5.36 -5.76
N LEU A 175 7.19 -5.14 -4.48
CA LEU A 175 8.13 -4.92 -3.40
C LEU A 175 8.28 -6.23 -2.62
N TYR A 176 9.49 -6.80 -2.66
CA TYR A 176 9.83 -8.00 -1.92
C TYR A 176 10.42 -7.63 -0.56
N ASN A 177 9.61 -7.74 0.48
CA ASN A 177 9.96 -7.31 1.82
C ASN A 177 10.85 -8.34 2.54
N LEU A 178 12.08 -7.93 2.90
CA LEU A 178 13.01 -8.73 3.70
C LEU A 178 12.84 -8.56 5.21
N TYR A 179 11.97 -7.66 5.68
CA TYR A 179 11.69 -7.45 7.10
C TYR A 179 10.49 -8.30 7.57
N PRO A 180 10.56 -8.92 8.77
CA PRO A 180 11.71 -8.95 9.67
C PRO A 180 12.81 -9.92 9.18
N PRO A 181 14.07 -9.69 9.55
CA PRO A 181 15.15 -10.59 9.17
C PRO A 181 14.96 -11.97 9.79
N VAL A 182 15.20 -13.01 8.98
CA VAL A 182 15.11 -14.42 9.38
C VAL A 182 16.51 -15.05 9.44
N LYS A 183 16.68 -16.06 10.28
CA LYS A 183 17.97 -16.78 10.40
C LYS A 183 18.23 -17.73 9.23
N ASP A 184 17.19 -18.41 8.76
CA ASP A 184 17.23 -19.30 7.62
C ASP A 184 16.57 -18.60 6.42
N THR A 185 17.37 -18.27 5.42
CA THR A 185 16.95 -17.53 4.22
C THR A 185 16.52 -18.44 3.07
N THR A 186 16.60 -19.77 3.22
CA THR A 186 16.34 -20.73 2.12
C THR A 186 14.98 -20.49 1.46
N ILE A 187 13.91 -20.39 2.26
CA ILE A 187 12.54 -20.14 1.75
C ILE A 187 12.44 -18.74 1.15
N GLN A 188 13.08 -17.75 1.78
CA GLN A 188 13.05 -16.36 1.34
C GLN A 188 13.76 -16.19 -0.02
N GLU A 189 14.88 -16.85 -0.24
CA GLU A 189 15.63 -16.78 -1.50
C GLU A 189 14.90 -17.49 -2.64
N ASP A 190 14.42 -18.73 -2.40
CA ASP A 190 13.66 -19.49 -3.41
C ASP A 190 12.34 -18.78 -3.79
N THR A 191 11.61 -18.25 -2.79
CA THR A 191 10.39 -17.47 -3.03
C THR A 191 10.67 -16.23 -3.88
N GLN A 192 11.77 -15.51 -3.59
CA GLN A 192 12.16 -14.33 -4.34
C GLN A 192 12.45 -14.67 -5.81
N GLU A 193 13.24 -15.71 -6.06
CA GLU A 193 13.56 -16.18 -7.41
C GLU A 193 12.30 -16.65 -8.16
N TYR A 194 11.44 -17.41 -7.48
CA TYR A 194 10.20 -17.92 -8.07
C TYR A 194 9.27 -16.78 -8.49
N ILE A 195 9.01 -15.80 -7.62
CA ILE A 195 8.16 -14.65 -7.92
C ILE A 195 8.77 -13.81 -9.05
N GLY A 196 10.09 -13.60 -9.03
CA GLY A 196 10.81 -12.88 -10.09
C GLY A 196 10.58 -13.51 -11.47
N ARG A 197 10.83 -14.82 -11.61
CA ARG A 197 10.58 -15.56 -12.86
C ARG A 197 9.11 -15.55 -13.28
N TYR A 198 8.19 -15.59 -12.31
CA TYR A 198 6.76 -15.52 -12.60
C TYR A 198 6.38 -14.15 -13.20
N LEU A 199 6.90 -13.06 -12.65
CA LEU A 199 6.65 -11.70 -13.17
C LEU A 199 7.18 -11.51 -14.57
N GLU A 200 8.41 -11.97 -14.86
CA GLU A 200 8.99 -11.90 -16.22
C GLU A 200 8.08 -12.56 -17.27
N LYS A 201 7.43 -13.67 -16.90
CA LYS A 201 6.57 -14.43 -17.79
C LYS A 201 5.16 -13.83 -17.96
N TYR A 202 4.55 -13.36 -16.88
CA TYR A 202 3.11 -13.01 -16.87
C TYR A 202 2.81 -11.53 -16.68
N PHE A 203 3.78 -10.74 -16.20
CA PHE A 203 3.67 -9.30 -15.97
C PHE A 203 4.90 -8.56 -16.53
N PRO A 204 5.16 -8.67 -17.84
CA PRO A 204 6.32 -8.02 -18.44
C PRO A 204 6.25 -6.50 -18.24
N GLY A 205 7.32 -5.91 -17.74
CA GLY A 205 7.42 -4.47 -17.44
C GLY A 205 7.13 -4.09 -15.99
N THR A 206 6.60 -5.01 -15.16
CA THR A 206 6.51 -4.80 -13.72
C THR A 206 7.91 -4.74 -13.11
N ARG A 207 8.19 -3.71 -12.31
CA ARG A 207 9.45 -3.60 -11.56
C ARG A 207 9.45 -4.57 -10.38
N PHE A 208 10.61 -5.13 -10.06
CA PHE A 208 10.79 -5.96 -8.87
C PHE A 208 11.90 -5.35 -8.00
N LEU A 209 11.55 -4.88 -6.80
CA LEU A 209 12.48 -4.24 -5.89
C LEU A 209 12.54 -5.02 -4.58
N THR A 210 13.75 -5.31 -4.13
CA THR A 210 14.00 -5.92 -2.81
C THR A 210 14.07 -4.82 -1.76
N VAL A 211 13.17 -4.86 -0.79
CA VAL A 211 13.11 -3.90 0.31
C VAL A 211 13.97 -4.43 1.47
N PRO A 212 15.04 -3.72 1.85
CA PRO A 212 15.96 -4.19 2.89
C PRO A 212 15.34 -4.12 4.29
N ALA A 213 15.83 -4.95 5.21
CA ALA A 213 15.51 -4.85 6.63
C ALA A 213 16.34 -3.74 7.30
N ILE A 214 15.92 -2.48 7.13
CA ILE A 214 16.47 -1.30 7.82
C ILE A 214 15.83 -1.17 9.21
N ARG A 215 16.64 -0.87 10.22
CA ARG A 215 16.22 -0.57 11.60
C ARG A 215 15.65 0.84 11.74
#